data_AF-A0A1H3RLA5-F1
#
_entry.id   AF-A0A1H3RLA5-F1
#
_cell.length_a   1.000
_cell.length_b   1.000
_cell.length_c   1.000
_cell.angle_alpha   90.00
_cell.angle_beta   90.00
_cell.angle_gamma   90.00
#
_symmetry.space_group_name_H-M   'P 1'
#
loop_
_entity.id
_entity.type
_entity.pdbx_description
1 polymer ?
#
loop_
_entity_poly.entity_id
_entity_poly.type
_entity_poly.pdbx_seq_one_letter_code
_entity_poly.pdbx_strand_id
1 'polypeptide(L)' 'MNDKMENKAEELKGKAKEAVGDATDNEQWQAEGKADQAKGSLKQAAEKVKDAVKGVRDKD' A
#
# COMPACT_ATOMS: atom_id res chain seq x y z
N MET A 1 -6.37 -14.54 -6.36
CA MET A 1 -4.90 -14.67 -6.13
C MET A 1 -4.13 -13.48 -6.71
N ASN A 2 -4.72 -12.69 -7.62
CA ASN A 2 -4.07 -11.55 -8.26
C ASN A 2 -3.83 -10.37 -7.29
N ASP A 3 -4.84 -10.01 -6.49
CA ASP A 3 -4.84 -8.80 -5.65
C ASP A 3 -3.76 -8.77 -4.56
N LYS A 4 -3.40 -9.93 -4.00
CA LYS A 4 -2.34 -10.04 -2.98
C LYS A 4 -0.94 -9.87 -3.59
N MET A 5 -0.74 -10.35 -4.82
CA MET A 5 0.53 -10.18 -5.53
C MET A 5 0.69 -8.72 -6.00
N GLU A 6 -0.38 -8.12 -6.50
CA GLU A 6 -0.38 -6.74 -6.97
C GLU A 6 -0.07 -5.76 -5.84
N ASN A 7 -0.72 -5.92 -4.67
CA ASN A 7 -0.39 -5.12 -3.47
C ASN A 7 1.08 -5.26 -3.05
N LYS A 8 1.63 -6.47 -3.10
CA LYS A 8 3.02 -6.72 -2.75
C LYS A 8 4.00 -6.09 -3.75
N ALA A 9 3.63 -6.08 -5.03
CA ALA A 9 4.40 -5.46 -6.08
C ALA A 9 4.39 -3.93 -5.95
N GLU A 10 3.26 -3.31 -5.61
CA GLU A 10 3.19 -1.88 -5.32
C GLU A 10 4.01 -1.51 -4.08
N GLU A 11 3.97 -2.31 -3.01
CA GLU A 11 4.78 -2.08 -1.81
C GLU A 11 6.29 -2.18 -2.11
N LEU A 12 6.69 -3.16 -2.92
CA LEU A 12 8.07 -3.30 -3.42
C LEU A 12 8.48 -2.10 -4.28
N LYS A 13 7.59 -1.63 -5.16
CA LYS A 13 7.85 -0.46 -6.02
C LYS A 13 8.03 0.82 -5.19
N GLY A 14 7.22 1.02 -4.15
CA GLY A 14 7.37 2.14 -3.22
C GLY A 14 8.69 2.11 -2.46
N LYS A 15 9.10 0.93 -1.95
CA LYS A 15 10.42 0.74 -1.31
C LYS A 15 11.57 0.98 -2.29
N ALA A 16 11.43 0.54 -3.54
CA ALA A 16 12.42 0.78 -4.58
C ALA A 16 12.55 2.29 -4.89
N LYS A 17 11.44 3.02 -5.02
CA LYS A 17 11.47 4.48 -5.18
C LYS A 17 12.16 5.18 -4.02
N GLU A 18 11.85 4.77 -2.79
CA GLU A 18 12.48 5.33 -1.59
C GLU A 18 14.00 5.08 -1.58
N ALA A 19 14.42 3.83 -1.84
CA ALA A 19 15.84 3.47 -1.88
C ALA A 19 16.62 4.17 -3.01
N VAL A 20 16.01 4.29 -4.19
CA VAL A 20 16.62 5.04 -5.31
C VAL A 20 16.68 6.53 -5.00
N GLY A 21 15.64 7.09 -4.39
CA GLY A 21 15.62 8.48 -3.94
C GLY A 21 16.71 8.76 -2.92
N ASP A 22 16.89 7.88 -1.93
CA ASP A 22 17.97 7.95 -0.94
C ASP A 22 19.36 7.87 -1.58
N ALA A 23 19.57 6.90 -2.47
CA ALA A 23 20.84 6.70 -3.15
C ALA A 23 21.22 7.82 -4.14
N THR A 24 20.25 8.63 -4.58
CA THR A 24 20.45 9.70 -5.56
C THR A 24 20.22 11.11 -4.99
N ASP A 25 20.03 11.24 -3.67
CA ASP A 25 19.63 12.50 -3.02
C ASP A 25 18.39 13.15 -3.68
N ASN A 26 17.47 12.32 -4.19
CA ASN A 26 16.25 12.78 -4.84
C ASN A 26 15.05 12.71 -3.88
N GLU A 27 14.82 13.83 -3.19
CA GLU A 27 13.73 14.00 -2.22
C GLU A 27 12.35 13.68 -2.80
N GLN A 28 12.12 13.94 -4.09
CA GLN A 28 10.84 13.64 -4.74
C GLN A 28 10.57 12.14 -4.76
N TRP A 29 11.58 11.33 -5.09
CA TRP A 29 11.44 9.87 -5.17
C TRP A 29 11.27 9.24 -3.78
N GLN A 30 11.96 9.77 -2.76
CA GLN A 30 11.69 9.41 -1.37
C GLN A 30 10.26 9.73 -0.95
N ALA A 31 9.80 10.95 -1.23
CA ALA A 31 8.46 11.40 -0.85
C ALA A 31 7.37 10.57 -1.55
N GLU A 32 7.54 10.28 -2.84
CA GLU A 32 6.63 9.39 -3.59
C GLU A 32 6.62 7.98 -3.00
N GLY A 33 7.79 7.39 -2.70
CA GLY A 33 7.88 6.07 -2.10
C GLY A 33 7.14 5.97 -0.76
N LYS A 34 7.33 6.95 0.12
CA LYS A 34 6.61 7.04 1.41
C LYS A 34 5.11 7.25 1.24
N ALA A 35 4.72 8.11 0.30
CA ALA A 35 3.31 8.36 0.02
C ALA A 35 2.60 7.11 -0.53
N ASP A 36 3.25 6.36 -1.43
CA ASP A 36 2.75 5.10 -1.98
C ASP A 36 2.56 4.05 -0.87
N GLN A 37 3.53 3.90 0.04
CA GLN A 37 3.42 3.00 1.20
C GLN A 37 2.27 3.37 2.15
N ALA A 38 2.13 4.67 2.46
CA ALA A 38 1.07 5.17 3.33
C ALA A 38 -0.32 4.93 2.72
N LYS A 39 -0.49 5.20 1.41
CA LYS A 39 -1.74 4.93 0.69
C LYS A 39 -2.09 3.45 0.69
N GLY A 40 -1.13 2.57 0.43
CA GLY A 40 -1.33 1.12 0.47
C GLY A 40 -1.81 0.63 1.83
N SER A 41 -1.14 1.10 2.90
CA SER A 41 -1.52 0.77 4.28
C SER A 41 -2.94 1.22 4.64
N LEU A 42 -3.31 2.45 4.22
CA LEU A 42 -4.64 2.99 4.44
C LEU A 42 -5.71 2.18 3.69
N LYS A 43 -5.43 1.81 2.43
CA LYS A 43 -6.34 1.02 1.59
C LYS A 43 -6.60 -0.35 2.19
N GLN A 44 -5.55 -1.04 2.65
CA GLN A 44 -5.68 -2.33 3.35
C GLN A 44 -6.48 -2.21 4.65
N ALA A 45 -6.25 -1.17 5.45
CA ALA A 45 -7.01 -0.94 6.67
C ALA A 45 -8.50 -0.70 6.37
N ALA A 46 -8.79 0.13 5.36
CA ALA A 46 -10.16 0.39 4.92
C ALA A 46 -10.85 -0.87 4.36
N GLU A 47 -10.14 -1.69 3.59
CA GLU A 47 -10.66 -2.98 3.10
C GLU A 47 -10.96 -3.93 4.24
N LYS A 48 -10.09 -4.07 5.24
CA LYS A 48 -10.35 -4.91 6.43
C LYS A 48 -11.58 -4.44 7.21
N VAL A 49 -11.76 -3.12 7.37
CA VAL A 49 -12.95 -2.55 8.02
C VAL A 49 -14.21 -2.86 7.21
N LYS A 50 -14.18 -2.67 5.88
CA LYS A 50 -15.31 -3.01 5.01
C LYS A 50 -15.66 -4.49 5.05
N ASP A 51 -14.65 -5.37 5.03
CA ASP A 51 -14.83 -6.83 5.07
C ASP A 51 -15.44 -7.27 6.40
N ALA A 52 -14.98 -6.71 7.53
CA ALA A 52 -15.55 -6.97 8.84
C ALA A 52 -17.02 -6.51 8.95
N VAL A 53 -17.34 -5.33 8.43
CA VAL A 53 -18.73 -4.81 8.39
C VAL A 53 -19.61 -5.68 7.51
N LYS A 54 -19.10 -6.12 6.36
CA LYS A 54 -19.82 -7.00 5.44
C LYS A 54 -20.07 -8.38 6.06
N GLY A 55 -19.06 -8.99 6.68
CA GLY A 55 -19.18 -10.27 7.38
C GLY A 55 -20.17 -10.25 8.56
N VAL A 56 -20.40 -9.10 9.19
CA VAL A 56 -21.46 -8.92 10.20
C VAL A 56 -22.84 -8.81 9.56
N ARG A 57 -22.95 -8.24 8.35
CA ARG A 57 -24.22 -8.01 7.65
C ARG A 57 -24.71 -9.19 6.81
N ASP A 58 -23.83 -10.12 6.45
CA ASP A 58 -24.16 -11.35 5.71
C ASP A 58 -24.66 -12.50 6.63
N LYS A 59 -24.92 -12.24 7.92
CA LYS A 59 -25.35 -13.26 8.91
C LYS A 59 -26.86 -13.30 9.19
N ASP A 60 -27.67 -12.59 8.41
CA ASP A 60 -29.15 -12.65 8.40
C ASP A 60 -29.69 -13.42 7.19
#